data_AF-A0A226X5L7-F1
#
_entry.id   AF-A0A226X5L7-F1
#
_cell.length_a   1.000
_cell.length_b   1.000
_cell.length_c   1.000
_cell.angle_alpha   90.00
_cell.angle_beta   90.00
_cell.angle_gamma   90.00
#
_symmetry.space_group_name_H-M   'P 1'
#
loop_
_entity.id
_entity.type
_entity.pdbx_description
1 polymer ?
#
loop_
_entity_poly.entity_id
_entity_poly.type
_entity_poly.pdbx_seq_one_letter_code
_entity_poly.pdbx_strand_id
1 'polypeptide(L)'
;MSYCPFFQTLHDETRPVGHLGRGSHYSVLRVPTWHDELLNPLQSATFLDFAIVWDEDHDERIIDAILILYLGGLLAPVRFIGERKGVLSILLAPAVIDAWDDATFQRYRDDVESVCTSLEDPWTAEVNSVDSSRHSIIHAAPEDVATYLKNIDMLWRLGTRTNVAA
;
A
#
# COMPACT_ATOMS: atom_id res chain seq x y z
N MET A 1 -3.61 -16.03 -8.35
CA MET A 1 -3.58 -15.67 -9.79
C MET A 1 -2.42 -14.70 -10.02
N SER A 2 -2.27 -14.07 -11.19
CA SER A 2 -1.26 -13.03 -11.42
C SER A 2 -1.99 -11.74 -11.80
N TYR A 3 -2.03 -10.77 -10.88
CA TYR A 3 -2.66 -9.46 -11.12
C TYR A 3 -1.90 -8.63 -12.16
N CYS A 4 -0.57 -8.64 -12.08
CA CYS A 4 0.30 -7.88 -12.95
C CYS A 4 1.60 -8.66 -13.21
N PRO A 5 2.11 -8.78 -14.45
CA PRO A 5 3.35 -9.50 -14.74
C PRO A 5 4.59 -8.95 -14.01
N PHE A 6 4.54 -7.69 -13.55
CA PHE A 6 5.65 -7.04 -12.84
C PHE A 6 5.67 -7.34 -11.33
N PHE A 7 4.58 -7.89 -10.79
CA PHE A 7 4.45 -8.17 -9.37
C PHE A 7 4.39 -9.67 -9.11
N GLN A 8 5.18 -10.13 -8.15
CA GLN A 8 5.07 -11.49 -7.64
C GLN A 8 3.98 -11.52 -6.57
N THR A 9 2.92 -12.29 -6.79
CA THR A 9 1.90 -12.54 -5.77
C THR A 9 2.43 -13.55 -4.73
N LEU A 10 2.64 -13.08 -3.50
CA LEU A 10 3.04 -13.91 -2.36
C LEU A 10 1.82 -14.53 -1.65
N HIS A 11 0.71 -13.78 -1.62
CA HIS A 11 -0.57 -14.19 -1.06
C HIS A 11 -1.71 -13.57 -1.84
N ASP A 12 -2.79 -14.33 -1.96
CA ASP A 12 -3.98 -13.95 -2.72
C ASP A 12 -5.21 -14.50 -1.98
N GLU A 13 -5.77 -13.70 -1.07
CA GLU A 13 -7.01 -14.05 -0.39
C GLU A 13 -8.18 -13.71 -1.33
N THR A 14 -8.53 -14.61 -2.25
CA THR A 14 -9.55 -14.32 -3.29
C THR A 14 -10.97 -13.99 -2.76
N ARG A 15 -11.24 -14.20 -1.46
CA ARG A 15 -12.53 -13.96 -0.80
C ARG A 15 -12.35 -13.70 0.69
N PRO A 16 -13.19 -12.86 1.32
CA PRO A 16 -13.11 -12.58 2.74
C PRO A 16 -13.29 -13.79 3.63
N VAL A 17 -12.43 -13.88 4.64
CA VAL A 17 -12.63 -14.71 5.82
C VAL A 17 -13.28 -13.89 6.94
N GLY A 18 -14.52 -14.23 7.27
CA GLY A 18 -15.28 -13.56 8.34
C GLY A 18 -16.07 -12.35 7.85
N HIS A 19 -16.21 -11.33 8.71
CA HIS A 19 -17.16 -10.23 8.51
C HIS A 19 -16.55 -8.83 8.72
N LEU A 20 -15.22 -8.69 8.70
CA LEU A 20 -14.60 -7.37 8.86
C LEU A 20 -14.97 -6.46 7.69
N GLY A 21 -15.37 -5.23 8.01
CA GLY A 21 -15.85 -4.27 7.02
C GLY A 21 -17.18 -4.71 6.43
N ARG A 22 -17.14 -5.22 5.20
CA ARG A 22 -18.26 -5.85 4.47
C ARG A 22 -17.80 -7.03 3.63
N GLY A 23 -16.67 -7.61 3.98
CA GLY A 23 -15.97 -8.56 3.13
C GLY A 23 -14.56 -8.11 2.77
N SER A 24 -13.89 -7.37 3.66
CA SER A 24 -12.50 -6.99 3.45
C SER A 24 -11.59 -8.21 3.50
N HIS A 25 -10.60 -8.23 2.62
CA HIS A 25 -9.58 -9.26 2.48
C HIS A 25 -8.31 -8.63 1.92
N TYR A 26 -7.25 -9.42 1.72
CA TYR A 26 -5.99 -8.85 1.26
C TYR A 26 -5.17 -9.77 0.36
N SER A 27 -4.39 -9.16 -0.53
CA SER A 27 -3.35 -9.82 -1.29
C SER A 27 -2.01 -9.22 -0.92
N VAL A 28 -0.95 -10.02 -0.94
CA VAL A 28 0.42 -9.56 -0.67
C VAL A 28 1.24 -9.72 -1.94
N LEU A 29 1.81 -8.61 -2.39
CA LEU A 29 2.61 -8.53 -3.60
C LEU A 29 4.05 -8.17 -3.27
N ARG A 30 4.96 -8.63 -4.12
CA ARG A 30 6.39 -8.33 -4.09
C ARG A 30 6.85 -7.73 -5.40
N VAL A 31 7.72 -6.74 -5.31
CA VAL A 31 8.37 -6.11 -6.46
C VAL A 31 9.83 -5.74 -6.14
N PRO A 32 10.78 -5.81 -7.10
CA PRO A 32 12.08 -5.20 -6.89
C PRO A 32 11.96 -3.68 -6.76
N THR A 33 12.78 -3.06 -5.92
CA THR A 33 12.87 -1.61 -5.76
C THR A 33 14.34 -1.18 -5.60
N TRP A 34 14.65 0.01 -6.10
CA TRP A 34 15.95 0.66 -5.94
C TRP A 34 15.89 1.83 -4.97
N HIS A 35 14.84 1.91 -4.16
CA HIS A 35 14.71 2.90 -3.11
C HIS A 35 14.48 2.23 -1.76
N ASP A 36 15.00 2.85 -0.69
CA ASP A 36 14.62 2.50 0.67
C ASP A 36 13.20 3.02 1.01
N GLU A 37 12.76 2.79 2.25
CA GLU A 37 11.43 3.25 2.70
C GLU A 37 11.29 4.77 2.83
N LEU A 38 12.38 5.53 2.72
CA LEU A 38 12.39 6.99 2.74
C LEU A 38 12.61 7.58 1.33
N LEU A 39 12.53 6.75 0.29
CA LEU A 39 12.79 7.10 -1.12
C LEU A 39 14.25 7.45 -1.44
N ASN A 40 15.21 7.09 -0.58
CA ASN A 40 16.63 7.26 -0.92
C ASN A 40 17.07 6.16 -1.90
N PRO A 41 17.91 6.49 -2.89
CA PRO A 41 18.39 5.51 -3.86
C PRO A 41 19.33 4.47 -3.22
N LEU A 42 19.17 3.22 -3.61
CA LEU A 42 19.99 2.08 -3.22
C LEU A 42 21.01 1.72 -4.32
N GLN A 43 22.19 1.26 -3.93
CA GLN A 43 23.22 0.81 -4.87
C GLN A 43 22.84 -0.48 -5.62
N SER A 44 22.05 -1.33 -4.98
CA SER A 44 21.53 -2.57 -5.54
C SER A 44 20.04 -2.68 -5.24
N ALA A 45 19.31 -3.37 -6.12
CA ALA A 45 17.89 -3.65 -5.89
C ALA A 45 17.69 -4.42 -4.58
N THR A 46 16.57 -4.15 -3.93
CA THR A 46 15.99 -5.02 -2.91
C THR A 46 14.54 -5.35 -3.28
N PHE A 47 13.85 -6.14 -2.45
CA PHE A 47 12.43 -6.40 -2.60
C PHE A 47 11.61 -5.51 -1.68
N LEU A 48 10.50 -4.99 -2.19
CA LEU A 48 9.40 -4.41 -1.44
C LEU A 48 8.28 -5.44 -1.38
N ASP A 49 7.79 -5.72 -0.16
CA ASP A 49 6.54 -6.45 0.05
C ASP A 49 5.48 -5.49 0.55
N PHE A 50 4.31 -5.46 -0.09
CA PHE A 50 3.20 -4.59 0.32
C PHE A 50 1.89 -5.36 0.19
N ALA A 51 0.89 -4.93 0.96
CA ALA A 51 -0.43 -5.53 0.94
C ALA A 51 -1.43 -4.65 0.20
N ILE A 52 -2.21 -5.26 -0.68
CA ILE A 52 -3.43 -4.67 -1.20
C ILE A 52 -4.56 -5.08 -0.27
N VAL A 53 -5.28 -4.11 0.27
CA VAL A 53 -6.50 -4.33 1.04
C VAL A 53 -7.68 -4.13 0.10
N TRP A 54 -8.42 -5.21 -0.11
CA TRP A 54 -9.62 -5.23 -0.94
C TRP A 54 -10.84 -4.90 -0.08
N ASP A 55 -11.78 -4.16 -0.66
CA ASP A 55 -13.11 -3.99 -0.08
C ASP A 55 -14.07 -5.07 -0.62
N GLU A 56 -15.38 -4.85 -0.49
CA GLU A 56 -16.40 -5.79 -0.92
C GLU A 56 -16.47 -6.07 -2.43
N ASP A 57 -15.99 -5.17 -3.29
CA ASP A 57 -16.13 -5.31 -4.74
C ASP A 57 -14.88 -5.82 -5.47
N HIS A 58 -13.74 -5.86 -4.77
CA HIS A 58 -12.46 -6.31 -5.31
C HIS A 58 -12.07 -5.57 -6.60
N ASP A 59 -12.16 -4.24 -6.59
CA ASP A 59 -11.81 -3.44 -7.77
C ASP A 59 -10.34 -3.57 -8.19
N GLU A 60 -10.09 -4.43 -9.18
CA GLU A 60 -8.75 -4.69 -9.72
C GLU A 60 -8.12 -3.47 -10.42
N ARG A 61 -8.87 -2.39 -10.70
CA ARG A 61 -8.31 -1.15 -11.27
C ARG A 61 -7.25 -0.52 -10.38
N ILE A 62 -7.23 -0.85 -9.08
CA ILE A 62 -6.17 -0.42 -8.16
C ILE A 62 -4.78 -0.90 -8.62
N ILE A 63 -4.71 -2.02 -9.34
CA ILE A 63 -3.45 -2.58 -9.85
C ILE A 63 -2.80 -1.63 -10.85
N ASP A 64 -3.58 -0.92 -11.67
CA ASP A 64 -3.06 0.07 -12.62
C ASP A 64 -2.50 1.29 -11.88
N ALA A 65 -3.20 1.77 -10.85
CA ALA A 65 -2.70 2.84 -9.98
C ALA A 65 -1.39 2.45 -9.30
N ILE A 66 -1.30 1.22 -8.75
CA ILE A 66 -0.08 0.67 -8.15
C ILE A 66 1.05 0.59 -9.17
N LEU A 67 0.77 0.17 -10.41
CA LEU A 67 1.77 0.12 -11.47
C LEU A 67 2.32 1.50 -11.82
N ILE A 68 1.47 2.52 -11.90
CA ILE A 68 1.91 3.89 -12.17
C ILE A 68 2.74 4.44 -10.99
N LEU A 69 2.31 4.22 -9.75
CA LEU A 69 3.10 4.55 -8.54
C LEU A 69 4.47 3.86 -8.56
N TYR A 70 4.51 2.58 -8.94
CA TYR A 70 5.74 1.82 -9.04
C TYR A 70 6.69 2.39 -10.10
N LEU A 71 6.19 2.62 -11.31
CA LEU A 71 6.97 3.20 -12.41
C LEU A 71 7.43 4.63 -12.12
N GLY A 72 6.66 5.39 -11.33
CA GLY A 72 7.02 6.72 -10.82
C GLY A 72 7.99 6.71 -9.65
N GLY A 73 8.36 5.54 -9.11
CA GLY A 73 9.28 5.43 -7.96
C GLY A 73 8.66 5.77 -6.61
N LEU A 74 7.32 5.83 -6.50
CA LEU A 74 6.59 6.26 -5.30
C LEU A 74 6.18 5.11 -4.36
N LEU A 75 6.39 3.85 -4.77
CA LEU A 75 5.84 2.69 -4.07
C LEU A 75 6.67 2.23 -2.86
N ALA A 76 7.98 2.51 -2.81
CA ALA A 76 8.89 2.01 -1.77
C ALA A 76 8.46 2.24 -0.29
N PRO A 77 7.85 3.39 0.09
CA PRO A 77 7.39 3.62 1.47
C PRO A 77 6.09 2.88 1.84
N VAL A 78 5.37 2.33 0.85
CA VAL A 78 4.01 1.79 1.03
C VAL A 78 4.01 0.46 1.78
N ARG A 79 3.17 0.37 2.82
CA ARG A 79 2.88 -0.89 3.54
C ARG A 79 1.55 -1.47 3.08
N PHE A 80 0.51 -0.66 3.09
CA PHE A 80 -0.82 -1.04 2.62
C PHE A 80 -1.31 -0.07 1.57
N ILE A 81 -2.04 -0.58 0.60
CA ILE A 81 -2.77 0.20 -0.38
C ILE A 81 -4.15 -0.40 -0.57
N GLY A 82 -5.17 0.43 -0.71
CA GLY A 82 -6.54 -0.02 -0.95
C GLY A 82 -7.34 1.06 -1.64
N GLU A 83 -8.29 0.66 -2.47
CA GLU A 83 -9.26 1.56 -3.09
C GLU A 83 -10.58 1.32 -2.38
N ARG A 84 -11.27 2.42 -2.06
CA ARG A 84 -12.67 2.34 -1.62
C ARG A 84 -13.41 3.63 -1.93
N LYS A 85 -14.53 3.53 -2.66
CA LYS A 85 -15.45 4.65 -2.98
C LYS A 85 -14.79 5.82 -3.72
N GLY A 86 -13.87 5.54 -4.63
CA GLY A 86 -13.12 6.54 -5.40
C GLY A 86 -11.97 7.17 -4.61
N VAL A 87 -11.48 6.49 -3.56
CA VAL A 87 -10.39 6.98 -2.70
C VAL A 87 -9.31 5.92 -2.63
N LEU A 88 -8.11 6.25 -3.09
CA LEU A 88 -6.91 5.45 -2.92
C LEU A 88 -6.29 5.75 -1.54
N SER A 89 -6.40 4.81 -0.62
CA SER A 89 -5.73 4.86 0.68
C SER A 89 -4.33 4.24 0.59
N ILE A 90 -3.29 5.01 0.91
CA ILE A 90 -1.90 4.56 1.04
C ILE A 90 -1.47 4.69 2.49
N LEU A 91 -1.04 3.59 3.09
CA LEU A 91 -0.57 3.56 4.48
C LEU A 91 0.93 3.29 4.55
N LEU A 92 1.63 4.19 5.24
CA LEU A 92 3.07 4.14 5.47
C LEU A 92 3.38 3.69 6.90
N ALA A 93 4.60 3.20 7.13
CA ALA A 93 5.05 2.93 8.50
C ALA A 93 5.14 4.24 9.30
N PRO A 94 4.79 4.24 10.62
CA PRO A 94 4.89 5.45 11.45
C PRO A 94 6.28 6.09 11.41
N ALA A 95 7.33 5.26 11.43
CA ALA A 95 8.72 5.70 11.36
C ALA A 95 9.07 6.47 10.08
N VAL A 96 8.39 6.20 8.95
CA VAL A 96 8.59 6.94 7.69
C VAL A 96 8.02 8.35 7.83
N ILE A 97 6.81 8.47 8.39
CA ILE A 97 6.16 9.76 8.59
C ILE A 97 6.92 10.60 9.62
N ASP A 98 7.40 9.98 10.70
CA ASP A 98 8.20 10.66 11.72
C ASP A 98 9.58 11.12 11.19
N ALA A 99 10.11 10.44 10.17
CA ALA A 99 11.41 10.76 9.57
C ALA A 99 11.35 11.88 8.52
N TRP A 100 10.21 12.04 7.84
CA TRP A 100 10.02 13.10 6.86
C TRP A 100 9.62 14.42 7.53
N ASP A 101 10.12 15.54 6.98
CA ASP A 101 9.57 16.84 7.31
C ASP A 101 8.23 17.08 6.59
N ASP A 102 7.46 18.06 7.08
CA ASP A 102 6.14 18.40 6.52
C ASP A 102 6.20 18.66 5.00
N ALA A 103 7.28 19.29 4.52
CA ALA A 103 7.46 19.60 3.10
C ALA A 103 7.70 18.36 2.24
N THR A 104 8.47 17.39 2.73
CA THR A 104 8.74 16.12 2.05
C THR A 104 7.49 15.25 2.05
N PHE A 105 6.81 15.16 3.20
CA PHE A 105 5.56 14.41 3.29
C PHE A 105 4.47 15.01 2.40
N GLN A 106 4.31 16.35 2.38
CA GLN A 106 3.34 17.00 1.50
C GLN A 106 3.67 16.78 0.03
N ARG A 107 4.95 16.84 -0.36
CA ARG A 107 5.36 16.55 -1.74
C ARG A 107 5.01 15.13 -2.16
N TYR A 108 5.29 14.15 -1.29
CA TYR A 108 4.92 12.76 -1.55
C TYR A 108 3.40 12.63 -1.75
N ARG A 109 2.59 13.34 -0.95
CA ARG A 109 1.12 13.37 -1.12
C ARG A 109 0.71 13.98 -2.46
N ASP A 110 1.32 15.10 -2.84
CA ASP A 110 1.02 15.78 -4.11
C ASP A 110 1.40 14.90 -5.31
N ASP A 111 2.52 14.18 -5.23
CA ASP A 111 2.97 13.25 -6.26
C ASP A 111 2.01 12.04 -6.40
N VAL A 112 1.54 11.49 -5.27
CA VAL A 112 0.51 10.43 -5.27
C VAL A 112 -0.81 10.93 -5.84
N GLU A 113 -1.28 12.10 -5.41
CA GLU A 113 -2.52 12.72 -5.92
C GLU A 113 -2.42 12.98 -7.43
N SER A 114 -1.25 13.41 -7.92
CA SER A 114 -1.01 13.58 -9.36
C SER A 114 -1.14 12.26 -10.13
N VAL A 115 -0.76 11.13 -9.53
CA VAL A 115 -0.98 9.82 -10.14
C VAL A 115 -2.47 9.50 -10.20
N CYS A 116 -3.18 9.63 -9.09
CA CYS A 116 -4.61 9.30 -9.00
C CYS A 116 -5.48 10.15 -9.93
N THR A 117 -5.15 11.43 -10.09
CA THR A 117 -5.85 12.36 -10.98
C THR A 117 -5.55 12.14 -12.47
N SER A 118 -4.47 11.41 -12.79
CA SER A 118 -4.08 11.07 -14.16
C SER A 118 -4.68 9.76 -14.68
N LEU A 119 -5.37 9.00 -13.84
CA LEU A 119 -6.07 7.77 -14.22
C LEU A 119 -7.24 8.08 -15.18
N GLU A 120 -7.64 7.08 -15.98
CA GLU A 120 -8.79 7.21 -16.88
C GLU A 120 -10.09 7.48 -16.10
N ASP A 121 -10.24 6.86 -14.93
CA ASP A 121 -11.27 7.17 -13.94
C ASP A 121 -10.59 7.74 -12.68
N PRO A 122 -10.55 9.09 -12.52
CA PRO A 122 -9.78 9.72 -11.46
C PRO A 122 -10.28 9.37 -10.06
N TRP A 123 -9.34 9.06 -9.17
CA TRP A 123 -9.57 8.92 -7.74
C TRP A 123 -8.92 10.06 -6.96
N THR A 124 -9.37 10.27 -5.73
CA THR A 124 -8.62 11.06 -4.75
C THR A 124 -7.66 10.18 -3.97
N ALA A 125 -6.62 10.75 -3.38
CA ALA A 125 -5.65 10.00 -2.57
C ALA A 125 -5.62 10.42 -1.09
N GLU A 126 -5.49 9.43 -0.22
CA GLU A 126 -5.23 9.62 1.20
C GLU A 126 -3.94 8.89 1.59
N VAL A 127 -2.89 9.65 1.94
CA VAL A 127 -1.66 9.07 2.50
C VAL A 127 -1.66 9.29 4.02
N ASN A 128 -1.57 8.21 4.78
CA ASN A 128 -1.60 8.22 6.24
C ASN A 128 -0.61 7.22 6.84
N SER A 129 -0.40 7.31 8.15
CA SER A 129 0.27 6.25 8.91
C SER A 129 -0.63 5.03 9.07
N VAL A 130 -0.06 3.82 9.13
CA VAL A 130 -0.78 2.59 9.46
C VAL A 130 -1.48 2.63 10.83
N ASP A 131 -0.98 3.42 11.78
CA ASP A 131 -1.58 3.60 13.11
C ASP A 131 -2.57 4.77 13.19
N SER A 132 -2.76 5.51 12.09
CA SER A 132 -3.66 6.64 12.03
C SER A 132 -5.11 6.18 11.97
N SER A 133 -6.00 6.80 12.76
CA SER A 133 -7.44 6.59 12.62
C SER A 133 -8.06 7.41 11.47
N ARG A 134 -7.24 8.11 10.66
CA ARG A 134 -7.70 9.08 9.64
C ARG A 134 -7.83 8.50 8.24
N HIS A 135 -7.73 7.17 8.08
CA HIS A 135 -7.85 6.51 6.78
C HIS A 135 -9.12 5.66 6.70
N SER A 136 -9.68 5.54 5.50
CA SER A 136 -10.94 4.83 5.26
C SER A 136 -10.80 3.51 4.50
N ILE A 137 -9.58 2.94 4.49
CA ILE A 137 -9.19 1.72 3.76
C ILE A 137 -10.11 0.51 4.03
N ILE A 138 -10.69 0.41 5.23
CA ILE A 138 -11.67 -0.61 5.62
C ILE A 138 -12.84 0.07 6.33
N HIS A 139 -14.06 -0.33 6.00
CA HIS A 139 -15.29 0.16 6.65
C HIS A 139 -15.59 -0.53 7.99
N ALA A 140 -14.71 -0.39 8.98
CA ALA A 140 -14.89 -0.97 10.32
C ALA A 140 -14.47 0.03 11.41
N ALA A 141 -14.63 -0.37 12.67
CA ALA A 141 -14.15 0.43 13.80
C ALA A 141 -12.61 0.56 13.74
N PRO A 142 -12.02 1.74 14.04
CA PRO A 142 -10.58 1.97 13.91
C PRO A 142 -9.72 0.93 14.63
N GLU A 143 -10.15 0.45 15.80
CA GLU A 143 -9.47 -0.58 16.59
C GLU A 143 -9.44 -1.96 15.90
N ASP A 144 -10.51 -2.33 15.21
CA ASP A 144 -10.60 -3.58 14.45
C ASP A 144 -9.71 -3.50 13.21
N VAL A 145 -9.71 -2.35 12.52
CA VAL A 145 -8.84 -2.08 11.38
C VAL A 145 -7.38 -2.14 11.79
N ALA A 146 -7.00 -1.44 12.87
CA ALA A 146 -5.62 -1.45 13.38
C ALA A 146 -5.17 -2.86 13.76
N THR A 147 -6.04 -3.66 14.39
CA THR A 147 -5.75 -5.06 14.74
C THR A 147 -5.55 -5.92 13.49
N TYR A 148 -6.41 -5.73 12.48
CA TYR A 148 -6.35 -6.47 11.22
C TYR A 148 -5.07 -6.16 10.45
N LEU A 149 -4.76 -4.88 10.24
CA LEU A 149 -3.53 -4.45 9.54
C LEU A 149 -2.28 -4.93 10.28
N LYS A 150 -2.27 -4.85 11.63
CA LYS A 150 -1.17 -5.38 12.44
C LYS A 150 -1.00 -6.88 12.27
N ASN A 151 -2.08 -7.66 12.21
CA ASN A 151 -2.00 -9.10 11.98
C ASN A 151 -1.39 -9.41 10.60
N ILE A 152 -1.78 -8.68 9.56
CA ILE A 152 -1.17 -8.83 8.23
C ILE A 152 0.32 -8.52 8.29
N ASP A 153 0.71 -7.40 8.88
CA ASP A 153 2.13 -7.03 8.99
C ASP A 153 2.93 -8.01 9.84
N MET A 154 2.35 -8.58 10.90
CA MET A 154 2.99 -9.65 11.68
C MET A 154 3.26 -10.92 10.87
N LEU A 155 2.34 -11.29 9.98
CA LEU A 155 2.46 -12.49 9.13
C LEU A 155 3.50 -12.28 8.02
N TRP A 156 3.50 -11.10 7.40
CA TRP A 156 4.23 -10.85 6.17
C TRP A 156 5.48 -9.99 6.34
N ARG A 157 5.58 -9.21 7.41
CA ARG A 157 6.65 -8.23 7.66
C ARG A 157 6.84 -7.35 6.42
N LEU A 158 5.84 -6.51 6.14
CA LEU A 158 5.77 -5.69 4.92
C LEU A 158 6.94 -4.69 4.87
N GLY A 159 7.05 -3.94 3.78
CA GLY A 159 8.11 -2.95 3.54
C GLY A 159 9.31 -3.48 2.79
N THR A 160 10.35 -2.63 2.71
CA THR A 160 11.60 -2.96 2.02
C THR A 160 12.40 -3.99 2.81
N ARG A 161 12.84 -5.05 2.13
CA ARG A 161 13.65 -6.12 2.73
C ARG A 161 15.09 -5.62 2.88
N THR A 162 15.51 -5.28 4.09
CA THR A 162 16.93 -5.07 4.38
C THR A 162 17.58 -6.44 4.61
N ASN A 163 18.34 -6.90 3.61
CA ASN A 163 19.02 -8.19 3.48
C ASN A 163 18.13 -9.39 3.09
N VAL A 164 18.31 -9.83 1.84
CA VAL A 164 18.19 -11.24 1.49
C VAL A 164 19.27 -11.96 2.30
N ALA A 165 18.88 -12.65 3.37
CA ALA A 165 19.76 -13.65 3.94
C ALA A 165 20.10 -14.65 2.82
N ALA A 166 21.38 -14.71 2.47
CA ALA A 166 21.93 -15.74 1.59
C ALA A 166 21.82 -17.13 2.24
#